data_AF-A0AAD7JZW1-F1
#
_entry.id   AF-A0AAD7JZW1-F1
#
_cell.length_a   1.000
_cell.length_b   1.000
_cell.length_c   1.000
_cell.angle_alpha   90.00
_cell.angle_beta   90.00
_cell.angle_gamma   90.00
#
_symmetry.space_group_name_H-M   'P 1'
#
loop_
_entity.id
_entity.type
_entity.pdbx_description
1 polymer ?
#
loop_
_entity_poly.entity_id
_entity_poly.type
_entity_poly.pdbx_seq_one_letter_code
_entity_poly.pdbx_strand_id
1 'polypeptide(L)'
;MPRQPTATQAHLNNISKCVAITANTFNVLVDILKISGLEGISNTIQSLLKLIQTIKQDKNECAELMGQTHQLLNAIITMYIKCETGAELPPSTLNQIVTFTETLCKIHTFVEAQQSGSKAKKLFRHGELAAL
;
A
#
# COMPACT_ATOMS: atom_id res chain seq x y z
N MET A 1 -33.67 0.38 7.13
CA MET A 1 -33.13 -0.62 6.18
C MET A 1 -31.64 -0.31 5.96
N PRO A 2 -30.71 -1.21 6.29
CA PRO A 2 -29.29 -1.00 5.97
C PRO A 2 -29.12 -1.04 4.44
N ARG A 3 -28.57 0.03 3.86
CA ARG A 3 -28.28 0.09 2.42
C ARG A 3 -27.21 -0.95 2.08
N GLN A 4 -27.47 -1.82 1.12
CA GLN A 4 -26.45 -2.73 0.60
C GLN A 4 -25.25 -1.91 0.07
N PRO A 5 -24.00 -2.33 0.35
CA PRO A 5 -22.83 -1.69 -0.20
C PRO A 5 -22.88 -1.72 -1.73
N THR A 6 -22.51 -0.62 -2.38
CA THR A 6 -22.30 -0.62 -3.84
C THR A 6 -21.17 -1.60 -4.19
N ALA A 7 -21.15 -2.15 -5.41
CA ALA A 7 -20.12 -3.10 -5.85
C ALA A 7 -18.69 -2.56 -5.62
N THR A 8 -18.47 -1.27 -5.86
CA THR A 8 -17.22 -0.56 -5.55
C THR A 8 -16.89 -0.55 -4.05
N GLN A 9 -17.88 -0.34 -3.18
CA GLN A 9 -17.67 -0.35 -1.72
C GLN A 9 -17.34 -1.76 -1.22
N ALA A 10 -17.99 -2.80 -1.78
CA ALA A 10 -17.65 -4.18 -1.49
C ALA A 10 -16.21 -4.51 -1.92
N HIS A 11 -15.79 -4.02 -3.09
CA HIS A 11 -14.42 -4.18 -3.57
C HIS A 11 -13.38 -3.50 -2.67
N LEU A 12 -13.60 -2.24 -2.27
CA LEU A 12 -12.75 -1.53 -1.30
C LEU A 12 -12.67 -2.25 0.05
N ASN A 13 -13.79 -2.78 0.54
CA ASN A 13 -13.82 -3.53 1.78
C ASN A 13 -13.00 -4.83 1.68
N ASN A 14 -13.06 -5.52 0.54
CA ASN A 14 -12.26 -6.73 0.30
C ASN A 14 -10.76 -6.39 0.24
N ILE A 15 -10.39 -5.32 -0.47
CA ILE A 15 -9.00 -4.85 -0.52
C ILE A 15 -8.50 -4.42 0.85
N SER A 16 -9.33 -3.71 1.64
CA SER A 16 -8.98 -3.33 3.00
C SER A 16 -8.62 -4.55 3.87
N LYS A 17 -9.37 -5.65 3.76
CA LYS A 17 -9.04 -6.90 4.45
C LYS A 17 -7.72 -7.49 3.98
N CYS A 18 -7.49 -7.53 2.66
CA CYS A 18 -6.25 -8.03 2.08
C CYS A 18 -5.03 -7.22 2.53
N VAL A 19 -5.13 -5.89 2.49
CA VAL A 19 -4.09 -4.95 2.93
C VAL A 19 -3.83 -5.10 4.43
N ALA A 20 -4.87 -5.32 5.25
CA ALA A 20 -4.71 -5.57 6.68
C ALA A 20 -3.93 -6.85 6.97
N ILE A 21 -4.23 -7.94 6.25
CA ILE A 21 -3.46 -9.19 6.37
C ILE A 21 -2.01 -8.95 6.02
N THR A 22 -1.73 -8.29 4.89
CA THR A 22 -0.37 -7.95 4.47
C THR A 22 0.37 -7.09 5.50
N ALA A 23 -0.29 -6.08 6.07
CA ALA A 23 0.30 -5.21 7.08
C ALA A 23 0.72 -6.01 8.33
N ASN A 24 -0.14 -6.93 8.77
CA ASN A 24 0.16 -7.79 9.90
C ASN A 24 1.32 -8.75 9.58
N THR A 25 1.37 -9.32 8.37
CA THR A 25 2.49 -10.15 7.94
C THR A 25 3.81 -9.38 7.91
N PHE A 26 3.81 -8.14 7.42
CA PHE A 26 5.00 -7.29 7.46
C PHE A 26 5.45 -7.00 8.89
N ASN A 27 4.53 -6.69 9.80
CA ASN A 27 4.87 -6.52 11.22
C ASN A 27 5.55 -7.76 11.80
N VAL A 28 5.00 -8.95 11.54
CA VAL A 28 5.61 -10.22 12.00
C VAL A 28 6.99 -10.43 11.36
N LEU A 29 7.15 -10.14 10.08
CA LEU A 29 8.45 -10.26 9.41
C LEU A 29 9.49 -9.26 9.94
N VAL A 30 9.08 -8.04 10.30
CA VAL A 30 9.97 -7.05 10.95
C VAL A 30 10.48 -7.61 12.28
N ASP A 31 9.58 -8.18 13.10
CA ASP A 31 9.94 -8.72 14.41
C ASP A 31 10.90 -9.93 14.31
N ILE A 32 10.70 -10.79 13.31
CA ILE A 32 11.51 -12.00 13.09
C ILE A 32 12.85 -11.68 12.43
N LEU A 33 12.84 -10.91 11.34
CA LEU A 33 14.01 -10.71 10.48
C LEU A 33 14.86 -9.49 10.89
N LYS A 34 14.31 -8.56 11.68
CA LYS A 34 14.99 -7.32 12.14
C LYS A 34 15.62 -6.50 11.00
N ILE A 35 15.01 -6.51 9.82
CA ILE A 35 15.53 -5.82 8.63
C ILE A 35 15.05 -4.37 8.62
N SER A 36 16.00 -3.43 8.64
CA SER A 36 15.79 -1.98 8.79
C SER A 36 15.10 -1.25 7.62
N GLY A 37 14.48 -1.98 6.68
CA GLY A 37 13.66 -1.40 5.59
C GLY A 37 12.19 -1.80 5.67
N LEU A 38 11.86 -2.89 6.37
CA LEU A 38 10.50 -3.43 6.41
C LEU A 38 9.58 -2.63 7.34
N GLU A 39 10.15 -1.93 8.32
CA GLU A 39 9.40 -1.08 9.25
C GLU A 39 8.74 0.11 8.54
N GLY A 40 9.47 0.78 7.63
CA GLY A 40 8.93 1.90 6.85
C GLY A 40 7.79 1.46 5.93
N ILE A 41 7.94 0.29 5.30
CA ILE A 41 6.88 -0.34 4.50
C ILE A 41 5.68 -0.65 5.38
N SER A 42 5.88 -1.32 6.52
CA SER A 42 4.79 -1.68 7.43
C SER A 42 3.99 -0.47 7.92
N ASN A 43 4.67 0.58 8.38
CA ASN A 43 4.04 1.83 8.84
C ASN A 43 3.22 2.51 7.73
N THR A 44 3.72 2.47 6.50
CA THR A 44 3.01 3.06 5.35
C THR A 44 1.76 2.25 4.99
N ILE A 45 1.82 0.91 5.03
CA ILE A 45 0.67 0.04 4.78
C ILE A 45 -0.40 0.22 5.87
N GLN A 46 0.00 0.29 7.13
CA GLN A 46 -0.92 0.55 8.26
C GLN A 46 -1.62 1.90 8.11
N SER A 47 -0.89 2.93 7.64
CA SER A 47 -1.47 4.24 7.37
C SER A 47 -2.46 4.18 6.21
N LEU A 48 -2.08 3.56 5.09
CA LEU A 48 -2.94 3.31 3.94
C LEU A 48 -4.24 2.58 4.33
N LEU A 49 -4.15 1.56 5.19
CA LEU A 49 -5.33 0.81 5.67
C LEU A 49 -6.36 1.72 6.34
N LYS A 50 -5.91 2.68 7.16
CA LYS A 50 -6.79 3.69 7.78
C LYS A 50 -7.43 4.58 6.72
N LEU A 51 -6.68 4.92 5.67
CA LEU A 51 -7.17 5.80 4.62
C LEU A 51 -8.25 5.17 3.73
N ILE A 52 -8.18 3.85 3.47
CA ILE A 52 -9.13 3.15 2.58
C ILE A 52 -10.59 3.33 3.03
N GLN A 53 -10.83 3.30 4.34
CA GLN A 53 -12.19 3.40 4.89
C GLN A 53 -12.80 4.79 4.75
N THR A 54 -11.97 5.81 4.54
CA THR A 54 -12.36 7.23 4.48
C THR A 54 -12.33 7.81 3.06
N ILE A 55 -12.08 6.98 2.04
CA ILE A 55 -12.08 7.39 0.63
C ILE A 55 -13.49 7.82 0.20
N LYS A 56 -13.61 9.04 -0.32
CA LYS A 56 -14.88 9.60 -0.80
C LYS A 56 -14.92 9.75 -2.32
N GLN A 57 -13.78 9.99 -2.96
CA GLN A 57 -13.65 10.21 -4.41
C GLN A 57 -12.82 9.11 -5.06
N ASP A 58 -12.93 8.96 -6.39
CA ASP A 58 -12.10 8.07 -7.22
C ASP A 58 -11.93 6.66 -6.65
N LYS A 59 -13.03 6.14 -6.08
CA LYS A 59 -13.06 4.89 -5.32
C LYS A 59 -12.59 3.67 -6.13
N ASN A 60 -12.94 3.62 -7.41
CA ASN A 60 -12.52 2.52 -8.29
C ASN A 60 -11.01 2.56 -8.54
N GLU A 61 -10.47 3.72 -8.88
CA GLU A 61 -9.03 3.90 -9.13
C GLU A 61 -8.22 3.64 -7.85
N CYS A 62 -8.68 4.11 -6.70
CA CYS A 62 -8.07 3.78 -5.42
C CYS A 62 -8.11 2.28 -5.13
N ALA A 63 -9.22 1.61 -5.43
CA ALA A 63 -9.34 0.18 -5.23
C ALA A 63 -8.35 -0.60 -6.11
N GLU A 64 -8.28 -0.25 -7.40
CA GLU A 64 -7.36 -0.88 -8.34
C GLU A 64 -5.89 -0.66 -7.93
N LEU A 65 -5.51 0.59 -7.62
CA LEU A 65 -4.16 0.94 -7.17
C LEU A 65 -3.77 0.19 -5.88
N MET A 66 -4.69 0.12 -4.91
CA MET A 66 -4.45 -0.62 -3.67
C MET A 66 -4.39 -2.14 -3.90
N GLY A 67 -5.15 -2.67 -4.85
CA GLY A 67 -5.06 -4.06 -5.29
C GLY A 67 -3.69 -4.40 -5.88
N GLN A 68 -3.18 -3.57 -6.78
CA GLN A 68 -1.83 -3.72 -7.35
C GLN A 68 -0.74 -3.59 -6.27
N THR A 69 -0.91 -2.63 -5.36
CA THR A 69 0.00 -2.43 -4.22
C THR A 69 0.05 -3.68 -3.33
N HIS A 70 -1.10 -4.27 -3.02
CA HIS A 70 -1.18 -5.52 -2.26
C HIS A 70 -0.45 -6.68 -2.95
N GLN A 71 -0.57 -6.83 -4.27
CA GLN A 71 0.15 -7.86 -5.03
C GLN A 71 1.67 -7.71 -4.91
N LEU A 72 2.18 -6.48 -5.07
CA LEU A 72 3.62 -6.19 -4.93
C LEU A 72 4.11 -6.47 -3.51
N LEU A 73 3.33 -6.07 -2.50
CA LEU A 73 3.65 -6.35 -1.10
C LEU A 73 3.71 -7.86 -0.79
N ASN A 74 2.80 -8.66 -1.34
CA ASN A 74 2.83 -10.11 -1.19
C ASN A 74 4.06 -10.73 -1.90
N ALA A 75 4.49 -10.17 -3.03
CA ALA A 75 5.70 -10.61 -3.72
C ALA A 75 6.94 -10.36 -2.85
N ILE A 76 7.02 -9.19 -2.20
CA ILE A 76 8.09 -8.85 -1.25
C ILE A 76 8.06 -9.81 -0.04
N ILE A 77 6.90 -10.04 0.57
CA ILE A 77 6.73 -11.03 1.65
C ILE A 77 7.26 -12.41 1.22
N THR A 78 6.83 -12.89 0.04
CA THR A 78 7.21 -14.20 -0.47
C THR A 78 8.72 -14.30 -0.69
N MET A 79 9.34 -13.22 -1.13
CA MET A 79 10.79 -13.14 -1.31
C MET A 79 11.53 -13.28 0.02
N TYR A 80 11.11 -12.57 1.06
CA TYR A 80 11.71 -12.68 2.40
C TYR A 80 11.53 -14.07 3.02
N ILE A 81 10.34 -14.67 2.89
CA ILE A 81 10.08 -16.04 3.38
C ILE A 81 10.96 -17.05 2.63
N LYS A 82 11.19 -16.89 1.32
CA LYS A 82 12.04 -17.80 0.54
C LYS A 82 13.54 -17.62 0.80
N CYS A 83 13.96 -16.45 1.27
CA CYS A 83 15.34 -16.17 1.64
C CYS A 83 15.74 -16.75 3.01
N GLU A 84 14.82 -17.39 3.75
CA GLU A 84 15.09 -18.09 5.02
C GLU A 84 16.14 -19.22 4.94
N THR A 85 16.68 -19.54 3.77
CA THR A 85 17.78 -20.52 3.59
C THR A 85 19.19 -19.93 3.75
N GLY A 86 19.35 -18.80 4.44
CA GLY A 86 20.65 -18.22 4.77
C GLY A 86 21.29 -17.40 3.65
N ALA A 87 20.53 -17.07 2.60
CA ALA A 87 20.97 -16.17 1.54
C ALA A 87 20.51 -14.74 1.83
N GLU A 88 21.47 -13.83 2.03
CA GLU A 88 21.18 -12.39 2.05
C GLU A 88 20.55 -11.95 0.72
N LEU A 89 19.57 -11.04 0.77
CA LEU A 89 18.99 -10.48 -0.43
C LEU A 89 20.06 -9.73 -1.24
N PRO A 90 20.09 -9.88 -2.58
CA PRO A 90 21.00 -9.11 -3.41
C PRO A 90 20.83 -7.60 -3.18
N PRO A 91 21.92 -6.81 -3.16
CA PRO A 91 21.83 -5.36 -2.98
C PRO A 91 20.92 -4.65 -3.99
N SER A 92 20.86 -5.15 -5.23
CA SER A 92 19.93 -4.66 -6.26
C SER A 92 18.47 -4.82 -5.87
N THR A 93 18.12 -5.95 -5.24
CA THR A 93 16.78 -6.24 -4.72
C THR A 93 16.44 -5.33 -3.55
N LEU A 94 17.38 -5.13 -2.62
CA LEU A 94 17.20 -4.19 -1.51
C LEU A 94 16.96 -2.76 -2.02
N ASN A 95 17.72 -2.31 -3.02
CA ASN A 95 17.50 -1.00 -3.65
C ASN A 95 16.11 -0.89 -4.28
N GLN A 96 15.63 -1.93 -4.95
CA GLN A 96 14.27 -1.94 -5.50
C GLN A 96 13.19 -1.85 -4.41
N ILE A 97 13.41 -2.49 -3.25
CA ILE A 97 12.51 -2.41 -2.10
C ILE A 97 12.50 -0.98 -1.51
N VAL A 98 13.66 -0.31 -1.47
CA VAL A 98 13.75 1.10 -1.06
C VAL A 98 12.98 2.00 -2.04
N THR A 99 13.21 1.88 -3.35
CA THR A 99 12.45 2.63 -4.37
C THR A 99 10.95 2.35 -4.30
N PHE A 100 10.56 1.11 -4.00
CA PHE A 100 9.17 0.77 -3.79
C PHE A 100 8.58 1.45 -2.55
N THR A 101 9.36 1.65 -1.49
CA THR A 101 8.93 2.41 -0.31
C THR A 101 8.60 3.86 -0.66
N GLU A 102 9.38 4.49 -1.53
CA GLU A 102 9.07 5.84 -2.05
C GLU A 102 7.78 5.85 -2.87
N THR A 103 7.57 4.81 -3.70
CA THR A 103 6.33 4.63 -4.46
C THR A 103 5.12 4.46 -3.54
N LEU A 104 5.25 3.68 -2.47
CA LEU A 104 4.24 3.52 -1.43
C LEU A 104 3.88 4.85 -0.78
N CYS A 105 4.85 5.73 -0.51
CA CYS A 105 4.59 7.08 0.00
C CYS A 105 3.79 7.93 -1.00
N LYS A 106 4.10 7.85 -2.31
CA LYS A 106 3.33 8.55 -3.36
C LYS A 106 1.89 8.06 -3.41
N ILE A 107 1.69 6.74 -3.36
CA ILE A 107 0.37 6.09 -3.30
C ILE A 107 -0.40 6.54 -2.06
N HIS A 108 0.25 6.53 -0.88
CA HIS A 108 -0.34 7.01 0.36
C HIS A 108 -0.89 8.41 0.21
N THR A 109 -0.09 9.37 -0.25
CA THR A 109 -0.56 10.74 -0.39
C THR A 109 -1.60 10.90 -1.50
N PHE A 110 -1.60 10.05 -2.54
CA PHE A 110 -2.68 10.03 -3.54
C PHE A 110 -4.00 9.62 -2.88
N VAL A 111 -4.01 8.49 -2.15
CA VAL A 111 -5.20 7.97 -1.47
C VAL A 111 -5.70 8.96 -0.39
N GLU A 112 -4.78 9.60 0.32
CA GLU A 112 -5.09 10.65 1.30
C GLU A 112 -5.81 11.83 0.64
N ALA A 113 -5.38 12.25 -0.54
CA ALA A 113 -6.02 13.35 -1.28
C ALA A 113 -7.48 13.02 -1.65
N GLN A 114 -7.83 11.74 -1.80
CA GLN A 114 -9.20 11.31 -2.13
C GLN A 114 -10.17 11.30 -0.93
N GLN A 115 -9.69 11.62 0.27
CA GLN A 115 -10.53 11.80 1.46
C GLN A 115 -11.16 13.19 1.55
N SER A 116 -10.42 14.18 1.07
CA SER A 116 -10.80 15.58 1.10
C SER A 116 -11.29 15.95 -0.30
N GLY A 117 -12.57 16.26 -0.48
CA GLY A 117 -13.08 16.77 -1.76
C GLY A 117 -12.50 18.13 -2.21
N SER A 118 -11.36 18.54 -1.67
CA SER A 118 -10.71 19.82 -1.93
C SER A 118 -9.91 19.74 -3.23
N LYS A 119 -10.49 20.35 -4.26
CA LYS A 119 -9.92 20.50 -5.61
C LYS A 119 -8.52 21.13 -5.64
N ALA A 120 -8.11 21.82 -4.58
CA ALA A 120 -6.80 22.48 -4.49
C ALA A 120 -5.62 21.49 -4.32
N LYS A 121 -5.80 20.34 -3.63
CA LYS A 121 -4.75 19.29 -3.55
C LYS A 121 -4.67 18.44 -4.82
N LYS A 122 -5.75 18.37 -5.62
CA LYS A 122 -5.80 17.64 -6.90
C LYS A 122 -4.97 18.31 -8.01
N LEU A 123 -4.92 19.65 -8.03
CA LEU A 123 -4.20 20.41 -9.06
C LEU A 123 -2.68 20.36 -8.93
N PHE A 124 -2.14 20.29 -7.71
CA PHE A 124 -0.68 20.24 -7.49
C PHE A 124 -0.03 18.91 -7.90
N ARG A 125 -0.81 17.84 -8.16
CA ARG A 125 -0.27 16.48 -8.34
C ARG A 125 -0.45 15.85 -9.70
N HIS A 126 -1.33 16.35 -10.57
CA HIS A 126 -1.34 15.89 -11.96
C HIS A 126 0.00 16.18 -12.68
N GLY A 127 0.75 17.20 -12.25
CA GLY A 127 2.09 17.48 -12.77
C GLY A 127 3.17 16.49 -12.32
N GLU A 128 3.07 15.92 -11.11
CA GLU A 128 4.07 14.97 -10.60
C GLU A 128 3.76 13.51 -10.97
N LEU A 129 2.48 13.15 -11.12
CA LEU A 129 2.07 11.80 -11.54
C LEU A 129 2.16 11.59 -13.05
N ALA A 130 2.03 12.64 -13.87
CA ALA A 130 2.25 12.56 -15.32
C ALA A 130 3.75 12.53 -15.70
N ALA A 131 4.64 12.74 -14.73
CA ALA A 131 6.09 12.70 -14.90
C ALA A 131 6.71 11.36 -14.45
N LEU A 132 5.89 10.41 -14.00
CA LEU A 132 6.22 8.99 -13.87
C LEU A 132 5.88 8.25 -15.17
#